data_AF-A0A925DL31-F1
#
_entry.id   AF-A0A925DL31-F1
#
_cell.length_a   1.000
_cell.length_b   1.000
_cell.length_c   1.000
_cell.angle_alpha   90.00
_cell.angle_beta   90.00
_cell.angle_gamma   90.00
#
_symmetry.space_group_name_H-M   'P 1'
#
loop_
_entity.id
_entity.type
_entity.pdbx_description
1 polymer ?
#
loop_
_entity_poly.entity_id
_entity_poly.type
_entity_poly.pdbx_seq_one_letter_code
_entity_poly.pdbx_strand_id
1 'polypeptide(L)' 'KIDFKVDKTGIIHASIGKASFGADKLMDNAVELIQTLNKLKPSSAKGTYFRSVYMSSTMSGGVAVDVKSVPGI' A
#
# COMPACT_ATOMS: atom_id res chain seq x y z
N LYS A 1 6.19 13.36 0.96
CA LYS A 1 6.24 12.74 2.30
C LYS A 1 4.83 12.24 2.59
N ILE A 2 4.65 10.93 2.71
CA ILE A 2 3.34 10.30 2.92
C ILE A 2 3.33 9.84 4.37
N ASP A 3 2.48 10.45 5.19
CA ASP A 3 2.28 10.02 6.56
C ASP A 3 1.17 8.97 6.57
N PHE A 4 1.50 7.78 7.04
CA PHE A 4 0.55 6.68 7.18
C PHE A 4 0.44 6.30 8.65
N LYS A 5 -0.79 6.02 9.08
CA LYS A 5 -1.10 5.59 10.43
C LYS A 5 -1.77 4.22 10.38
N VAL A 6 -1.42 3.38 11.34
CA VAL A 6 -2.08 2.09 11.53
C VAL A 6 -3.38 2.33 12.31
N ASP A 7 -4.50 1.91 11.74
CA ASP A 7 -5.79 1.93 12.43
C ASP A 7 -5.88 0.78 13.45
N LYS A 8 -6.81 0.90 14.40
CA LYS A 8 -7.03 -0.13 15.44
C LYS A 8 -7.38 -1.50 14.85
N THR A 9 -7.89 -1.53 13.63
CA THR A 9 -8.22 -2.75 12.87
C THR A 9 -6.99 -3.37 12.16
N GLY A 10 -5.81 -2.75 12.27
CA GLY A 10 -4.58 -3.21 11.62
C GLY A 10 -4.49 -2.83 10.14
N ILE A 11 -5.33 -1.90 9.67
CA ILE A 11 -5.32 -1.42 8.29
C ILE A 11 -4.45 -0.16 8.19
N ILE A 12 -3.68 -0.04 7.11
CA ILE A 12 -2.90 1.15 6.80
C ILE A 12 -3.56 1.85 5.62
N HIS A 13 -4.02 3.07 5.86
CA HIS A 13 -4.56 3.95 4.82
C HIS A 13 -3.50 4.98 4.43
N ALA A 14 -3.14 5.02 3.16
CA ALA A 14 -2.17 5.97 2.63
C ALA A 14 -2.62 6.48 1.25
N SER A 15 -2.48 7.78 1.03
CA SER A 15 -2.75 8.41 -0.25
C SER A 15 -1.50 8.37 -1.14
N ILE A 16 -1.50 7.51 -2.15
CA ILE A 16 -0.39 7.33 -3.10
C ILE A 16 -0.35 8.37 -4.24
N GLY A 17 -1.40 9.20 -4.38
CA GLY A 17 -1.46 10.26 -5.38
C GLY A 17 -2.88 10.77 -5.68
N LYS A 18 -3.00 11.52 -6.79
CA LYS A 18 -4.28 11.96 -7.36
C LYS A 18 -4.51 11.27 -8.71
N ALA A 19 -5.78 11.19 -9.13
CA ALA A 19 -6.14 10.63 -10.44
C ALA A 19 -5.52 11.38 -11.64
N SER A 20 -5.06 12.61 -11.43
CA SER A 20 -4.36 13.41 -12.46
C SER A 20 -2.89 13.01 -12.66
N PHE A 21 -2.35 12.07 -11.88
CA PHE A 21 -0.97 11.60 -12.05
C PHE A 21 -0.90 10.50 -13.11
N GLY A 22 0.20 10.47 -13.87
CA GLY A 22 0.45 9.40 -14.83
C GLY A 22 0.54 8.03 -14.14
N ALA A 23 0.15 6.98 -14.86
CA ALA A 23 0.10 5.60 -14.34
C ALA A 23 1.45 5.15 -13.76
N ASP A 24 2.55 5.48 -14.44
CA ASP A 24 3.91 5.09 -14.01
C ASP A 24 4.26 5.69 -12.64
N LYS A 25 3.93 6.97 -12.42
CA LYS A 25 4.18 7.64 -11.14
C LYS A 25 3.35 7.09 -10.00
N LEU A 26 2.11 6.66 -10.29
CA LEU A 26 1.25 6.02 -9.29
C LEU A 26 1.79 4.65 -8.90
N MET A 27 2.30 3.89 -9.88
CA MET A 27 2.94 2.60 -9.65
C MET A 27 4.20 2.76 -8.80
N ASP A 28 5.10 3.68 -9.15
CA ASP A 28 6.33 3.93 -8.40
C ASP A 28 6.05 4.32 -6.94
N ASN A 29 5.08 5.22 -6.73
CA ASN A 29 4.67 5.62 -5.37
C ASN A 29 4.11 4.45 -4.55
N ALA A 30 3.32 3.58 -5.18
CA ALA A 30 2.75 2.40 -4.51
C ALA A 30 3.84 1.39 -4.13
N VAL A 31 4.80 1.14 -5.03
CA VAL A 31 5.95 0.27 -4.79
C VAL A 31 6.81 0.80 -3.65
N GLU A 32 7.17 2.08 -3.66
CA GLU A 32 7.99 2.70 -2.62
C GLU A 32 7.33 2.62 -1.24
N LEU A 33 6.01 2.82 -1.18
CA LEU A 33 5.24 2.71 0.06
C LEU A 33 5.25 1.27 0.60
N ILE A 34 5.04 0.28 -0.27
CA ILE A 34 5.08 -1.14 0.11
C ILE A 34 6.49 -1.55 0.57
N GLN A 35 7.53 -1.13 -0.12
CA GLN A 35 8.92 -1.39 0.28
C GLN A 35 9.26 -0.75 1.63
N THR A 36 8.79 0.47 1.88
CA THR A 36 8.97 1.15 3.16
C THR A 36 8.24 0.41 4.28
N LEU A 37 7.01 -0.05 4.03
CA LEU A 37 6.26 -0.88 4.99
C LEU A 37 6.96 -2.21 5.26
N ASN A 38 7.52 -2.86 4.24
CA ASN A 38 8.26 -4.11 4.41
C ASN A 38 9.55 -3.89 5.24
N LYS A 39 10.26 -2.77 5.04
CA LYS A 39 11.41 -2.39 5.88
C LYS A 39 11.02 -2.10 7.33
N LEU A 40 9.82 -1.55 7.55
CA LEU A 40 9.27 -1.28 8.87
C LEU A 40 8.63 -2.50 9.53
N LYS A 41 8.64 -3.67 8.87
CA LYS A 41 8.14 -4.91 9.44
C LYS A 41 8.88 -5.22 10.75
N PRO A 42 8.19 -5.24 11.90
CA PRO A 42 8.83 -5.61 13.15
C PRO A 42 9.19 -7.09 13.12
N SER A 43 10.35 -7.45 13.69
CA SER A 43 10.84 -8.83 13.76
C SER A 43 9.90 -9.78 14.53
N SER A 44 8.96 -9.24 15.30
CA SER A 44 7.92 -10.00 16.01
C SER A 44 6.74 -10.41 15.13
N ALA A 45 6.58 -9.85 13.93
CA ALA A 45 5.50 -10.17 13.03
C ALA A 45 5.73 -11.55 12.37
N LYS A 46 5.18 -12.59 13.00
CA LYS A 46 5.16 -13.96 12.47
C LYS A 46 3.98 -14.13 11.49
N GLY A 47 4.25 -14.62 10.28
CA GLY A 47 3.25 -14.90 9.24
C GLY A 47 3.21 -13.90 8.08
N THR A 48 2.10 -13.91 7.34
CA THR A 48 1.88 -13.05 6.17
C THR A 48 1.68 -11.60 6.61
N TYR A 49 2.66 -10.73 6.33
CA TYR A 49 2.64 -9.33 6.76
C TYR A 49 1.62 -8.49 5.97
N PHE A 50 1.45 -8.77 4.68
CA PHE A 50 0.45 -8.14 3.82
C PHE A 50 -0.67 -9.14 3.52
N ARG A 51 -1.84 -8.95 4.13
CA ARG A 51 -2.99 -9.84 3.93
C ARG A 51 -3.75 -9.56 2.63
N SER A 52 -3.99 -8.28 2.36
CA SER A 52 -4.68 -7.82 1.15
C SER A 52 -4.34 -6.35 0.90
N VAL A 53 -4.27 -5.99 -0.38
CA VAL A 53 -4.05 -4.61 -0.82
C VAL A 53 -5.21 -4.22 -1.72
N TYR A 54 -5.83 -3.09 -1.40
CA TYR A 54 -6.93 -2.54 -2.18
C TYR A 54 -6.58 -1.12 -2.60
N MET A 55 -6.87 -0.81 -3.85
CA MET A 55 -6.75 0.54 -4.38
C MET A 55 -8.13 1.06 -4.72
N SER A 56 -8.50 2.21 -4.16
CA SER A 56 -9.76 2.88 -4.43
C SER A 56 -9.55 4.38 -4.56
N SER A 57 -10.31 5.02 -5.45
CA SER A 57 -10.46 6.47 -5.44
C SER A 57 -11.49 6.87 -4.37
N THR A 58 -11.52 8.15 -3.99
CA THR A 58 -12.40 8.68 -2.92
C THR A 58 -13.87 8.33 -3.11
N MET A 59 -14.32 8.14 -4.36
CA MET A 59 -15.72 7.87 -4.71
C MET A 59 -15.87 6.70 -5.70
N SER A 60 -14.84 5.85 -5.88
CA SER A 60 -14.90 4.73 -6.84
C SER A 60 -14.96 3.37 -6.14
N GLY A 61 -15.43 2.36 -6.87
CA GLY A 61 -15.26 0.97 -6.45
C GLY A 61 -13.79 0.63 -6.21
N GLY A 62 -13.52 -0.18 -5.19
CA GLY A 62 -12.19 -0.65 -4.86
C GLY A 62 -11.74 -1.79 -5.77
N VAL A 63 -10.50 -1.73 -6.23
CA VAL A 63 -9.85 -2.79 -6.99
C VAL A 63 -8.92 -3.55 -6.06
N ALA A 64 -9.11 -4.87 -5.97
CA ALA A 64 -8.18 -5.74 -5.28
C ALA A 64 -6.90 -5.87 -6.11
N VAL A 65 -5.76 -5.55 -5.50
CA VAL A 65 -4.45 -5.70 -6.13
C VAL A 65 -3.78 -6.92 -5.53
N ASP A 66 -3.27 -7.80 -6.39
CA ASP A 66 -2.49 -8.94 -5.92
C ASP A 66 -1.17 -8.45 -5.31
N VAL A 67 -0.94 -8.88 -4.09
CA VAL A 67 0.22 -8.53 -3.28
C VAL A 67 1.49 -9.17 -3.85
N LYS A 68 1.36 -10.26 -4.60
CA LYS A 68 2.49 -10.99 -5.23
C LYS A 68 3.00 -10.37 -6.52
N SER A 69 2.21 -9.51 -7.16
CA SER A 69 2.60 -8.87 -8.44
C SER A 69 3.40 -7.58 -8.24
N VAL A 70 3.50 -7.09 -7.00
CA VAL A 70 4.25 -5.88 -6.68
C VAL A 70 5.72 -6.23 -6.38
N PRO A 71 6.70 -5.65 -7.10
CA PRO A 71 8.11 -5.94 -6.87
C PRO A 71 8.55 -5.43 -5.48
N GLY A 72 8.87 -6.35 -4.56
CA GLY A 72 9.34 -6.05 -3.19
C GLY A 72 8.66 -6.82 -2.06
N ILE A 73 7.79 -7.78 -2.39
CA ILE A 73 7.21 -8.78 -1.48
C ILE A 73 7.68 -10.18 -1.89
#